data_AF-A0A353DCF9-F1
#
_entry.id   AF-A0A353DCF9-F1
#
_cell.length_a   1.000
_cell.length_b   1.000
_cell.length_c   1.000
_cell.angle_alpha   90.00
_cell.angle_beta   90.00
_cell.angle_gamma   90.00
#
_symmetry.space_group_name_H-M   'P 1'
#
loop_
_entity.id
_entity.type
_entity.pdbx_description
1 polymer ?
#
loop_
_entity_poly.entity_id
_entity_poly.type
_entity_poly.pdbx_seq_one_letter_code
_entity_poly.pdbx_strand_id
1 'polypeptide(L)' 'MNRKLRMGMVGGGRGAFIGQVHRMAANLDGKIELVAGAFSSDPE' A
#
# COMPACT_ATOMS: atom_id res chain seq x y z
N MET A 1 23.68 -4.60 1.22
CA MET A 1 22.29 -4.63 1.68
C MET A 1 21.43 -3.87 0.67
N ASN A 2 20.65 -4.55 -0.16
CA ASN A 2 19.84 -3.91 -1.22
C ASN A 2 18.36 -4.32 -1.12
N ARG A 3 17.80 -4.31 0.09
CA ARG A 3 16.43 -4.78 0.33
C ARG A 3 15.45 -3.61 0.27
N LYS A 4 14.32 -3.81 -0.42
CA LYS A 4 13.18 -2.88 -0.38
C LYS A 4 12.63 -2.73 1.04
N LEU A 5 12.13 -1.53 1.36
CA LEU A 5 11.40 -1.26 2.59
C LEU A 5 10.06 -2.00 2.56
N ARG A 6 9.77 -2.79 3.59
CA ARG A 6 8.49 -3.49 3.72
C ARG A 6 7.48 -2.56 4.38
N MET A 7 6.43 -2.22 3.65
CA MET A 7 5.36 -1.32 4.08
C MET A 7 4.08 -2.10 4.37
N GLY A 8 3.31 -1.64 5.35
CA GLY A 8 1.89 -1.97 5.53
C GLY A 8 1.01 -0.74 5.26
N MET A 9 -0.24 -0.93 4.87
CA MET A 9 -1.19 0.17 4.62
C MET A 9 -2.52 -0.05 5.35
N VAL A 10 -3.10 1.03 5.88
CA VAL A 10 -4.43 1.02 6.53
C VAL A 10 -5.34 1.99 5.79
N GLY A 11 -6.54 1.54 5.43
CA GLY A 11 -7.46 2.27 4.55
C GLY A 11 -7.05 2.22 3.08
N GLY A 12 -7.78 2.94 2.21
CA GLY A 12 -7.49 2.96 0.77
C GLY A 12 -7.88 1.68 0.02
N GLY A 13 -8.91 0.99 0.50
CA GLY A 13 -9.47 -0.23 -0.10
C GLY A 13 -10.19 -0.03 -1.42
N ARG A 14 -11.06 -0.98 -1.78
CA ARG A 14 -11.75 -0.99 -3.08
C ARG A 14 -12.56 0.29 -3.28
N GLY A 15 -12.47 0.88 -4.46
CA GLY A 15 -13.15 2.15 -4.79
C GLY A 15 -12.49 3.42 -4.25
N ALA A 16 -11.50 3.32 -3.34
CA ALA A 16 -10.82 4.50 -2.82
C ALA A 16 -9.75 5.01 -3.81
N PHE A 17 -10.01 6.18 -4.40
CA PHE A 17 -9.05 6.90 -5.26
C PHE A 17 -7.69 7.08 -4.56
N ILE A 18 -7.73 7.52 -3.30
CA ILE A 18 -6.53 7.85 -2.54
C ILE A 18 -5.64 6.62 -2.27
N GLY A 19 -6.23 5.44 -2.10
CA GLY A 19 -5.48 4.20 -1.88
C GLY A 19 -4.65 3.79 -3.08
N GLN A 20 -5.18 3.99 -4.30
CA GLN A 20 -4.42 3.74 -5.53
C GLN A 20 -3.24 4.72 -5.66
N VAL A 21 -3.47 6.01 -5.41
CA VAL A 21 -2.42 7.04 -5.48
C VAL A 21 -1.26 6.73 -4.54
N HIS A 22 -1.55 6.34 -3.29
CA HIS A 22 -0.51 6.00 -2.31
C HIS A 22 0.30 4.76 -2.72
N ARG A 23 -0.36 3.72 -3.23
CA ARG A 23 0.33 2.52 -3.73
C ARG A 23 1.22 2.83 -4.93
N MET A 24 0.76 3.67 -5.85
CA MET A 24 1.55 4.12 -7.00
C MET A 24 2.77 4.92 -6.55
N ALA A 25 2.59 5.90 -5.66
CA ALA A 25 3.67 6.73 -5.14
C ALA A 25 4.72 5.90 -4.38
N ALA A 26 4.29 4.97 -3.54
CA ALA A 26 5.20 4.11 -2.79
C ALA A 26 6.07 3.24 -3.71
N ASN A 27 5.54 2.80 -4.86
CA ASN A 27 6.29 1.95 -5.79
C ASN A 27 7.09 2.74 -6.84
N LEU A 28 6.93 4.08 -6.90
CA LEU A 28 7.43 4.90 -8.01
C LEU A 28 8.95 4.85 -8.19
N ASP A 29 9.70 4.82 -7.08
CA ASP A 29 11.17 4.75 -7.09
C ASP A 29 11.72 3.33 -6.89
N GLY A 30 10.83 2.34 -6.86
CA GLY A 30 11.16 0.92 -6.71
C GLY A 30 11.74 0.52 -5.36
N LYS A 31 11.72 1.39 -4.33
CA LYS A 31 12.35 1.11 -3.02
C LYS A 31 11.41 0.51 -1.98
N ILE A 32 10.11 0.53 -2.21
CA ILE A 32 9.10 0.05 -1.26
C ILE A 32 8.36 -1.16 -1.82
N GLU A 33 8.03 -2.10 -0.94
CA GLU A 33 7.17 -3.25 -1.19
C GLU A 33 6.03 -3.26 -0.18
N LEU A 34 4.79 -3.20 -0.65
CA LEU A 34 3.60 -3.34 0.20
C LEU A 34 3.39 -4.83 0.52
N VAL A 35 3.55 -5.21 1.79
CA VAL A 35 3.52 -6.63 2.22
C VAL A 35 2.34 -6.97 3.13
N ALA A 36 1.60 -5.97 3.60
CA ALA A 36 0.44 -6.15 4.48
C ALA A 36 -0.56 -5.00 4.32
N GLY A 37 -1.82 -5.22 4.70
CA GLY A 37 -2.76 -4.11 4.84
C GLY A 37 -4.10 -4.47 5.47
N ALA A 38 -4.75 -3.44 6.00
CA ALA A 38 -6.12 -3.46 6.51
C ALA A 38 -6.93 -2.41 5.74
N PHE A 39 -7.60 -2.83 4.66
CA PHE A 39 -8.14 -1.92 3.65
C PHE A 39 -9.58 -1.48 3.91
N SER A 40 -10.27 -2.19 4.78
CA SER A 40 -11.63 -1.92 5.25
C SER A 40 -11.72 -2.42 6.70
N SER A 41 -12.61 -1.81 7.48
CA SER A 41 -13.05 -2.39 8.75
C SER A 41 -14.07 -3.50 8.56
N ASP A 42 -14.76 -3.49 7.41
CA ASP A 42 -15.62 -4.58 6.97
C ASP A 42 -14.74 -5.72 6.43
N PRO A 43 -14.84 -6.96 6.98
CA PRO A 43 -14.08 -8.10 6.49
C PRO A 43 -14.58 -8.63 5.13
N GLU A 44 -15.77 -8.24 4.67
CA GLU A 44 -16.30 -8.64 3.35
C GLU A 44 -15.71 -7.83 2.16
#